data_AF-A0A3M2A794-F1
#
_entry.id   AF-A0A3M2A794-F1
#
_cell.length_a   1.000
_cell.length_b   1.000
_cell.length_c   1.000
_cell.angle_alpha   90.00
_cell.angle_beta   90.00
_cell.angle_gamma   90.00
#
_symmetry.space_group_name_H-M   'P 1'
#
loop_
_entity.id
_entity.type
_entity.pdbx_description
1 polymer ?
#
loop_
_entity_poly.entity_id
_entity_poly.type
_entity_poly.pdbx_seq_one_letter_code
_entity_poly.pdbx_strand_id
1 'polypeptide(L)' 'MTLSGKTQVYGVVGYPVKHSLSPVFQNRAFGYFSIDAVYVPFEVKPEDFETAFLGFKVIGVKGLNITLPHKEKALK' A
#
# COMPACT_ATOMS: atom_id res chain seq x y z
N MET A 1 16.36 -7.84 1.05
CA MET A 1 15.12 -8.56 0.71
C MET A 1 15.18 -8.89 -0.75
N THR A 2 14.99 -10.16 -1.11
CA THR A 2 14.95 -10.58 -2.53
C THR A 2 13.50 -10.75 -2.92
N LEU A 3 13.04 -10.01 -3.93
CA LEU A 3 11.67 -10.10 -4.41
C LEU A 3 11.53 -11.26 -5.40
N SER A 4 10.41 -11.95 -5.35
CA SER A 4 10.05 -13.02 -6.29
C SER A 4 8.61 -12.87 -6.76
N GLY A 5 8.19 -13.71 -7.71
CA GLY A 5 6.78 -13.76 -8.15
C GLY A 5 5.79 -14.21 -7.06
N LYS A 6 6.28 -14.62 -5.88
CA LYS A 6 5.45 -15.01 -4.73
C LYS A 6 5.28 -13.88 -3.71
N THR A 7 6.10 -12.83 -3.80
CA THR A 7 6.12 -11.75 -2.81
C THR A 7 4.78 -11.02 -2.77
N GLN A 8 4.20 -10.92 -1.58
CA GLN A 8 2.93 -10.25 -1.36
C GLN A 8 3.12 -8.73 -1.32
N VAL A 9 2.19 -7.98 -1.91
CA VAL A 9 2.23 -6.51 -1.92
C VAL A 9 1.23 -5.95 -0.93
N TYR A 10 1.70 -5.07 -0.05
CA TYR A 10 0.93 -4.24 0.85
C TYR A 10 1.27 -2.77 0.59
N GLY A 11 0.50 -1.83 1.15
CA GLY A 11 0.88 -0.43 1.01
C GLY A 11 0.06 0.58 1.78
N VAL A 12 0.36 1.84 1.53
CA VAL A 12 -0.39 2.99 2.04
C VAL A 12 -0.85 3.85 0.86
N VAL A 13 -2.14 4.18 0.82
CA VAL A 13 -2.75 5.02 -0.22
C VAL A 13 -3.03 6.41 0.35
N GLY A 14 -2.57 7.46 -0.33
CA GLY A 14 -2.77 8.85 0.08
C GLY A 14 -2.32 9.83 -1.01
N TYR A 15 -2.57 11.12 -0.78
CA TYR A 15 -2.03 12.18 -1.62
C TYR A 15 -1.87 13.50 -0.84
N PRO A 16 -0.65 14.01 -0.66
CA PRO A 16 0.65 13.36 -0.92
C PRO A 16 0.95 12.24 0.10
N VAL A 17 1.74 11.22 -0.27
CA VAL A 17 2.03 10.09 0.64
C VAL A 17 3.48 9.59 0.64
N LYS A 18 4.32 10.06 -0.30
CA LYS A 18 5.72 9.63 -0.45
C LYS A 18 6.61 9.90 0.78
N HIS A 19 6.22 10.84 1.64
CA HIS A 19 6.93 11.16 2.87
C HIS A 19 6.57 10.24 4.05
N SER A 20 5.65 9.28 3.85
CA SER A 20 5.24 8.36 4.92
C SER A 20 6.42 7.51 5.38
N LEU A 21 6.57 7.36 6.70
CA LEU A 21 7.52 6.43 7.31
C LEU A 21 7.00 4.98 7.34
N SER A 22 5.73 4.76 6.97
CA SER A 22 5.09 3.42 6.96
C SER A 22 5.87 2.39 6.16
N PRO A 23 6.32 2.68 4.93
CA PRO A 23 7.15 1.75 4.17
C PRO A 23 8.46 1.39 4.87
N VAL A 24 9.07 2.31 5.61
CA VAL A 24 10.36 2.06 6.28
C VAL A 24 10.21 1.03 7.39
N PHE A 25 9.27 1.24 8.31
CA PHE A 25 9.12 0.32 9.45
C PHE A 25 8.43 -0.99 9.06
N GLN A 26 7.45 -0.97 8.13
CA GLN A 26 6.77 -2.19 7.69
C GLN A 26 7.72 -3.13 6.96
N ASN A 27 8.53 -2.63 6.01
CA ASN A 27 9.51 -3.47 5.32
C ASN A 27 10.61 -3.98 6.26
N ARG A 28 11.02 -3.19 7.27
CA ARG A 28 11.92 -3.69 8.32
C ARG A 28 11.29 -4.82 9.13
N ALA A 29 10.02 -4.70 9.51
CA ALA A 29 9.29 -5.75 10.22
C ALA A 29 9.16 -7.02 9.36
N PHE A 30 8.76 -6.89 8.10
CA PHE A 30 8.70 -8.02 7.16
C PHE A 30 10.05 -8.73 7.02
N GLY A 31 11.13 -7.96 6.89
CA GLY A 31 12.49 -8.52 6.86
C GLY A 31 12.87 -9.23 8.17
N TYR A 32 12.55 -8.66 9.33
CA TYR A 32 12.86 -9.24 10.64
C TYR A 32 12.12 -10.57 10.88
N PHE A 33 10.84 -10.62 10.52
CA PHE A 33 10.00 -11.82 10.70
C PHE A 33 10.06 -12.79 9.51
N SER A 34 10.94 -12.55 8.52
CA SER A 34 11.05 -13.38 7.31
C SER A 34 9.72 -13.57 6.56
N ILE A 35 8.92 -12.51 6.50
CA ILE A 35 7.65 -12.49 5.76
C ILE A 35 7.95 -12.09 4.31
N ASP A 36 7.53 -12.91 3.35
CA ASP A 36 7.67 -12.64 1.91
C ASP A 36 6.65 -11.58 1.43
N ALA A 37 6.84 -10.34 1.90
CA ALA A 37 5.96 -9.21 1.63
C ALA A 37 6.71 -7.89 1.50
N VAL A 38 6.25 -7.01 0.62
CA VAL A 38 6.73 -5.64 0.46
C VAL A 38 5.62 -4.64 0.79
N TYR A 39 6.00 -3.51 1.39
CA TYR A 39 5.10 -2.41 1.70
C TYR A 39 5.46 -1.16 0.89
N VAL A 40 4.54 -0.65 0.07
CA VAL A 40 4.81 0.43 -0.90
C VAL A 40 3.87 1.63 -0.69
N PRO A 41 4.34 2.89 -0.83
CA PRO A 41 3.46 4.04 -0.88
C PRO A 41 2.81 4.19 -2.27
N PHE A 42 1.48 4.22 -2.31
CA PHE A 42 0.68 4.46 -3.51
C PHE A 42 0.15 5.90 -3.50
N GLU A 43 0.79 6.77 -4.29
CA GLU A 43 0.36 8.15 -4.44
C GLU A 43 -0.78 8.24 -5.45
N VAL A 44 -2.00 8.40 -4.95
CA VAL A 44 -3.24 8.35 -5.74
C VAL A 44 -4.01 9.64 -5.53
N LYS A 45 -4.28 10.41 -6.58
CA LYS A 45 -5.03 11.66 -6.46
C LYS A 45 -6.50 11.40 -6.06
N PRO A 46 -7.19 12.36 -5.43
CA PRO A 46 -8.59 12.20 -5.01
C PRO A 46 -9.55 11.77 -6.13
N GLU A 47 -9.33 12.24 -7.35
CA GLU A 47 -10.10 11.91 -8.55
C GLU A 47 -9.90 10.47 -9.04
N ASP A 48 -8.74 9.87 -8.77
CA ASP A 48 -8.37 8.54 -9.27
C ASP A 48 -8.63 7.42 -8.24
N PHE A 49 -9.11 7.77 -7.04
CA PHE A 49 -9.19 6.86 -5.90
C PHE A 49 -10.01 5.59 -6.19
N GLU A 50 -11.20 5.72 -6.79
CA GLU A 50 -12.06 4.55 -7.04
C GLU A 50 -11.44 3.60 -8.06
N THR A 51 -10.90 4.14 -9.16
CA THR A 51 -10.19 3.38 -10.18
C THR A 51 -8.99 2.65 -9.58
N ALA A 52 -8.18 3.34 -8.77
CA ALA A 52 -7.03 2.74 -8.10
C ALA A 52 -7.45 1.65 -7.10
N PHE A 53 -8.49 1.90 -6.30
CA PHE A 53 -8.97 0.98 -5.28
C PHE A 53 -9.46 -0.34 -5.88
N LEU A 54 -10.23 -0.26 -6.97
CA LEU A 54 -10.63 -1.44 -7.75
C LEU A 54 -9.41 -2.14 -8.38
N GLY A 55 -8.47 -1.36 -8.93
CA GLY A 55 -7.22 -1.86 -9.48
C GLY A 55 -6.39 -2.67 -8.48
N PHE A 56 -6.25 -2.19 -7.23
CA PHE A 56 -5.52 -2.88 -6.18
C PHE A 56 -6.08 -4.28 -5.88
N LYS A 57 -7.42 -4.41 -5.90
CA LYS A 57 -8.08 -5.71 -5.74
C LYS A 57 -7.77 -6.63 -6.93
N VAL A 58 -7.85 -6.13 -8.15
CA VAL A 58 -7.61 -6.91 -9.38
C VAL A 58 -6.17 -7.41 -9.46
N ILE A 59 -5.18 -6.57 -9.13
CA ILE A 59 -3.76 -6.95 -9.19
C ILE A 59 -3.29 -7.74 -7.96
N GLY A 60 -4.17 -7.99 -6.99
CA GLY A 60 -3.91 -8.86 -5.84
C GLY A 60 -3.12 -8.23 -4.69
N VAL A 61 -3.20 -6.89 -4.50
CA VAL A 61 -2.68 -6.23 -3.29
C VAL A 61 -3.39 -6.81 -2.06
N LYS A 62 -2.62 -7.24 -1.07
CA LYS A 62 -3.12 -8.02 0.08
C LYS A 62 -3.70 -7.15 1.19
N GLY A 63 -3.25 -5.91 1.32
CA GLY A 63 -3.75 -4.99 2.33
C GLY A 63 -3.24 -3.57 2.15
N LEU A 64 -4.07 -2.60 2.53
CA LEU A 64 -3.80 -1.18 2.36
C LEU A 64 -4.13 -0.42 3.64
N ASN A 65 -3.22 0.46 4.05
CA ASN A 65 -3.56 1.58 4.91
C ASN A 65 -4.09 2.72 4.05
N ILE A 66 -5.17 3.36 4.48
CA ILE A 66 -5.72 4.53 3.79
C ILE A 66 -5.48 5.77 4.64
N THR A 67 -4.87 6.79 4.03
CA THR A 67 -4.61 8.07 4.70
C THR A 67 -5.26 9.23 3.93
N LEU A 68 -5.05 10.46 4.42
CA LEU A 68 -5.58 11.68 3.83
C LEU A 68 -5.30 11.75 2.32
N PRO A 69 -6.26 12.22 1.51
CA PRO A 69 -7.63 12.61 1.85
C PRO A 69 -8.68 11.47 1.69
N HIS A 70 -8.24 10.22 1.55
CA HIS A 70 -9.09 9.14 1.04
C HIS A 70 -9.91 8.38 2.08
N LYS A 71 -9.73 8.69 3.37
CA LYS A 71 -10.32 7.91 4.48
C LYS A 71 -11.84 7.79 4.37
N GLU A 72 -12.53 8.89 4.07
CA GLU A 72 -13.98 8.89 3.95
C GLU A 72 -14.47 8.13 2.71
N LYS A 73 -13.76 8.26 1.57
CA LYS A 73 -14.09 7.54 0.35
C LYS A 73 -13.91 6.03 0.50
N ALA A 74 -12.95 5.59 1.30
CA ALA A 74 -12.67 4.17 1.53
C ALA A 74 -13.71 3.45 2.41
N LEU A 75 -14.54 4.19 3.15
CA LEU A 75 -15.59 3.64 4.02
C LEU A 75 -16.96 3.54 3.34
N LYS A 76 -17.09 4.13 2.15
CA LYS A 76 -18.30 4.06 1.33
C LYS A 76 -18.26 2.80 0.46
#